data_AF-A0A094JWW6-F1
#
_entry.id   AF-A0A094JWW6-F1
#
_cell.length_a   1.000
_cell.length_b   1.000
_cell.length_c   1.000
_cell.angle_alpha   90.00
_cell.angle_beta   90.00
_cell.angle_gamma   90.00
#
_symmetry.space_group_name_H-M   'P 1'
#
loop_
_entity.id
_entity.type
_entity.pdbx_description
1 polymer ?
#
loop_
_entity_poly.entity_id
_entity_poly.type
_entity_poly.pdbx_seq_one_letter_code
_entity_poly.pdbx_strand_id
1 'polypeptide(L)'
;MTTVVTELEQKNADIDALLDVLVTLPFEDEQSDILVSKLQELINDRQKMLSQFIAVEKNAESLKEQLEVTRRLELKASEIRQHRRDLMLTKSRKSRQLNVYKSVDSNR
;
A
#
# COMPACT_ATOMS: atom_id res chain seq x y z
N MET A 1 -11.92 5.21 26.53
CA MET A 1 -11.67 5.81 25.20
C MET A 1 -10.20 5.70 24.79
N THR A 2 -9.25 5.67 25.73
CA THR A 2 -7.80 5.52 25.47
C THR A 2 -7.43 4.27 24.65
N THR A 3 -8.05 3.12 24.91
CA THR A 3 -7.71 1.86 24.21
C THR A 3 -7.98 1.91 22.70
N VAL A 4 -9.11 2.47 22.27
CA VAL A 4 -9.46 2.57 20.84
C VAL A 4 -8.51 3.51 20.11
N VAL A 5 -8.09 4.60 20.74
CA VAL A 5 -7.14 5.56 20.15
C VAL A 5 -5.76 4.91 19.99
N THR A 6 -5.25 4.27 21.04
CA THR A 6 -3.96 3.57 21.00
C THR A 6 -3.95 2.43 19.98
N GLU A 7 -5.02 1.65 19.89
CA GLU A 7 -5.14 0.59 18.89
C GLU A 7 -5.21 1.15 17.45
N LEU A 8 -5.94 2.25 17.25
CA LEU A 8 -6.02 2.93 15.95
C LEU A 8 -4.66 3.51 15.53
N GLU A 9 -3.92 4.10 16.47
CA GLU A 9 -2.55 4.57 16.25
C GLU A 9 -1.60 3.43 15.88
N GLN A 10 -1.71 2.29 16.57
CA GLN A 10 -0.92 1.11 16.23
C GLN A 10 -1.24 0.62 14.82
N LYS A 11 -2.52 0.54 14.43
CA LYS A 11 -2.91 0.16 13.07
C LYS A 11 -2.40 1.17 12.03
N ASN A 12 -2.41 2.46 12.34
CA ASN A 12 -1.82 3.48 11.47
C ASN A 12 -0.33 3.24 11.25
N ALA A 13 0.42 2.93 12.31
CA ALA A 13 1.85 2.63 12.24
C ALA A 13 2.14 1.34 11.46
N ASP A 14 1.36 0.28 11.71
CA ASP A 14 1.50 -1.01 11.02
C ASP A 14 1.26 -0.88 9.51
N ILE A 15 0.24 -0.12 9.12
CA ILE A 15 -0.04 0.19 7.70
C ILE A 15 1.11 0.97 7.10
N ASP A 16 1.60 2.01 7.78
CA ASP A 16 2.65 2.86 7.26
C ASP A 16 3.96 2.09 7.03
N ALA A 17 4.35 1.26 8.00
CA ALA A 17 5.52 0.37 7.90
C ALA A 17 5.36 -0.66 6.79
N LEU A 18 4.17 -1.26 6.64
CA LEU A 18 3.91 -2.22 5.58
C LEU A 18 3.96 -1.56 4.19
N LEU A 19 3.47 -0.33 4.07
CA LEU A 19 3.58 0.46 2.84
C LEU A 19 5.05 0.76 2.51
N ASP A 20 5.90 1.07 3.49
CA ASP A 20 7.35 1.26 3.26
C ASP A 20 8.00 -0.02 2.71
N VAL A 21 7.67 -1.17 3.29
CA VAL A 21 8.16 -2.46 2.78
C VAL A 21 7.70 -2.68 1.33
N LEU A 22 6.43 -2.41 1.02
CA LEU A 22 5.87 -2.58 -0.33
C LEU A 22 6.47 -1.64 -1.39
N VAL A 23 7.02 -0.48 -1.01
CA VAL A 23 7.80 0.41 -1.89
C VAL A 23 9.12 -0.25 -2.29
N THR A 24 9.80 -0.89 -1.34
CA THR A 24 11.17 -1.40 -1.52
C THR A 24 11.23 -2.79 -2.14
N LEU A 25 10.13 -3.53 -2.13
CA LEU A 25 10.08 -4.89 -2.63
C LEU A 25 10.23 -4.98 -4.15
N PRO A 26 11.11 -5.87 -4.66
CA PRO A 26 11.16 -6.19 -6.07
C PRO A 26 9.82 -6.73 -6.58
N PHE A 27 9.46 -6.37 -7.80
CA PHE A 27 8.21 -6.80 -8.44
C PHE A 27 8.07 -8.33 -8.60
N GLU A 28 9.16 -9.09 -8.54
CA GLU A 28 9.19 -10.54 -8.73
C GLU A 28 9.12 -11.31 -7.41
N ASP A 29 9.02 -10.61 -6.29
CA ASP A 29 8.96 -11.23 -4.98
C ASP A 29 7.55 -11.81 -4.74
N GLU A 30 7.48 -13.13 -4.59
CA GLU A 30 6.26 -13.88 -4.28
C GLU A 30 5.62 -13.42 -2.95
N GLN A 31 6.38 -12.78 -2.06
CA GLN A 31 5.87 -12.20 -0.83
C GLN A 31 4.99 -10.95 -1.06
N SER A 32 5.05 -10.32 -2.24
CA SER A 32 4.26 -9.14 -2.55
C SER A 32 2.76 -9.40 -2.39
N ASP A 33 2.25 -10.54 -2.83
CA ASP A 33 0.81 -10.85 -2.76
C ASP A 33 0.36 -11.08 -1.31
N ILE A 34 1.22 -11.70 -0.49
CA ILE A 34 1.00 -11.90 0.95
C ILE A 34 0.92 -10.54 1.65
N LEU A 35 1.86 -9.65 1.37
CA LEU A 35 1.92 -8.33 2.01
C LEU A 35 0.80 -7.41 1.55
N VAL A 36 0.36 -7.50 0.29
CA VAL A 36 -0.84 -6.80 -0.18
C VAL A 36 -2.10 -7.31 0.53
N SER A 37 -2.22 -8.63 0.73
CA SER A 37 -3.34 -9.22 1.48
C SER A 37 -3.34 -8.74 2.94
N LYS A 38 -2.17 -8.76 3.59
CA LYS A 38 -1.99 -8.23 4.96
C LYS A 38 -2.33 -6.73 5.04
N LEU A 39 -1.99 -5.95 4.03
CA LEU A 39 -2.34 -4.53 3.97
C LEU A 39 -3.86 -4.33 3.92
N GLN A 40 -4.58 -5.16 3.15
CA GLN A 40 -6.04 -5.09 3.11
C GLN A 40 -6.67 -5.43 4.47
N GLU A 41 -6.16 -6.44 5.16
CA GLU A 41 -6.61 -6.79 6.52
C GLU A 41 -6.40 -5.63 7.49
N LEU A 42 -5.20 -5.04 7.51
CA LEU A 42 -4.91 -3.89 8.37
C LEU A 42 -5.79 -2.68 8.06
N ILE A 43 -6.05 -2.38 6.79
CA ILE A 43 -6.96 -1.30 6.38
C ILE A 43 -8.38 -1.58 6.87
N ASN A 44 -8.88 -2.80 6.72
CA ASN A 44 -10.21 -3.18 7.19
C ASN A 44 -10.34 -3.05 8.71
N ASP A 45 -9.33 -3.49 9.46
CA ASP A 45 -9.29 -3.32 10.92
C ASP A 45 -9.27 -1.84 11.32
N ARG A 46 -8.42 -1.04 10.65
CA ARG A 46 -8.37 0.41 10.86
C ARG A 46 -9.73 1.05 10.59
N GLN A 47 -10.43 0.67 9.53
CA GLN A 47 -11.75 1.22 9.20
C GLN A 47 -12.79 0.92 10.28
N LYS A 48 -12.78 -0.29 10.85
CA LYS A 48 -13.66 -0.65 11.98
C LYS A 48 -13.36 0.23 13.20
N MET A 49 -12.08 0.35 13.57
CA MET A 49 -11.66 1.17 14.72
C MET A 49 -11.95 2.65 14.52
N LEU A 50 -11.68 3.17 13.32
CA LEU A 50 -11.97 4.57 12.98
C LEU A 50 -13.48 4.86 13.03
N SER A 51 -14.32 3.92 12.60
CA SER A 51 -15.78 4.06 12.69
C SER A 51 -16.24 4.13 14.15
N GLN A 52 -15.67 3.30 15.03
CA GLN A 52 -15.93 3.35 16.48
C GLN A 52 -15.44 4.66 17.09
N PHE A 53 -14.25 5.12 16.70
CA PHE A 53 -13.68 6.38 17.14
C PHE A 53 -14.57 7.57 16.76
N ILE A 54 -14.96 7.69 15.48
CA ILE A 54 -15.81 8.79 14.99
C ILE A 54 -17.20 8.81 15.66
N ALA A 55 -17.75 7.64 16.01
CA ALA A 55 -19.04 7.57 16.68
C ALA A 55 -19.03 8.29 18.04
N VAL A 56 -17.93 8.18 18.78
CA VAL A 56 -17.83 8.66 20.18
C VAL A 56 -17.05 9.97 20.29
N GLU A 57 -16.03 10.17 19.46
CA GLU A 57 -15.19 11.37 19.47
C GLU A 57 -15.97 12.62 19.00
N LYS A 58 -15.76 13.73 19.70
CA LYS A 58 -16.36 15.05 19.38
C LYS A 58 -15.30 16.15 19.28
N ASN A 59 -14.07 15.88 19.70
CA ASN A 59 -12.97 16.83 19.59
C ASN A 59 -12.60 17.03 18.11
N ALA A 60 -12.75 18.26 17.63
CA ALA A 60 -12.46 18.62 16.25
C ALA A 60 -10.99 18.43 15.87
N GLU A 61 -10.05 18.67 16.79
CA GLU A 61 -8.62 18.52 16.50
C GLU A 61 -8.26 17.04 16.36
N SER A 62 -8.75 16.18 17.25
CA SER A 62 -8.50 14.72 17.15
C SER A 62 -9.12 14.11 15.90
N LEU A 63 -10.29 14.59 15.46
CA LEU A 63 -10.89 14.17 14.19
C LEU A 63 -10.07 14.67 12.98
N LYS A 64 -9.54 15.88 13.04
CA LYS A 64 -8.68 16.46 12.01
C LYS A 64 -7.35 15.71 11.90
N GLU A 65 -6.74 15.33 13.01
CA GLU A 65 -5.54 14.49 13.04
C GLU A 65 -5.79 13.14 12.31
N GLN A 66 -6.91 12.46 12.60
CA GLN A 66 -7.24 11.21 11.90
C GLN A 66 -7.50 11.41 10.40
N LEU A 67 -8.05 12.56 10.00
CA LEU A 67 -8.20 12.91 8.60
C LEU A 67 -6.85 13.11 7.91
N GLU A 68 -5.91 13.81 8.56
CA GLU A 68 -4.55 14.02 8.05
C GLU A 68 -3.78 12.71 7.90
N VAL A 69 -3.88 11.82 8.91
CA VAL A 69 -3.31 10.47 8.83
C VAL A 69 -3.90 9.69 7.65
N THR A 70 -5.22 9.74 7.47
CA THR A 70 -5.90 9.06 6.36
C THR A 70 -5.37 9.55 5.01
N ARG A 71 -5.27 10.87 4.81
CA ARG A 71 -4.74 11.47 3.58
C ARG A 71 -3.29 11.07 3.32
N ARG A 72 -2.45 11.01 4.35
CA ARG A 72 -1.05 10.58 4.22
C ARG A 72 -0.96 9.14 3.73
N LEU A 73 -1.71 8.23 4.35
CA LEU A 73 -1.73 6.82 3.97
C LEU A 73 -2.25 6.62 2.54
N GLU A 74 -3.29 7.37 2.14
CA GLU A 74 -3.84 7.35 0.78
C GLU A 74 -2.83 7.82 -0.27
N LEU A 75 -2.12 8.91 0.01
CA LEU A 75 -1.08 9.44 -0.88
C LEU A 75 0.01 8.39 -1.11
N LYS A 76 0.57 7.83 -0.02
CA LYS A 76 1.61 6.81 -0.08
C LYS A 76 1.16 5.56 -0.84
N ALA A 77 -0.06 5.08 -0.57
CA ALA A 77 -0.64 3.94 -1.30
C ALA A 77 -0.80 4.24 -2.79
N SER A 78 -1.17 5.47 -3.16
CA SER A 78 -1.29 5.88 -4.56
C SER A 78 0.05 5.90 -5.28
N GLU A 79 1.10 6.42 -4.62
CA GLU A 79 2.47 6.45 -5.13
C GLU A 79 3.02 5.03 -5.34
N ILE A 80 2.84 4.13 -4.38
CA ILE A 80 3.23 2.71 -4.49
C ILE A 80 2.55 2.06 -5.69
N ARG A 81 1.24 2.25 -5.81
CA ARG A 81 0.45 1.71 -6.91
C ARG A 81 0.95 2.24 -8.27
N GLN A 82 1.28 3.53 -8.36
CA GLN A 82 1.85 4.11 -9.57
C GLN A 82 3.22 3.51 -9.88
N HIS A 83 4.12 3.46 -8.89
CA HIS A 83 5.44 2.87 -9.03
C HIS A 83 5.38 1.42 -9.55
N ARG A 84 4.48 0.61 -8.99
CA ARG A 84 4.28 -0.79 -9.43
C ARG A 84 3.76 -0.90 -10.86
N ARG A 85 2.84 -0.02 -11.27
CA ARG A 85 2.39 0.03 -12.68
C ARG A 85 3.54 0.35 -13.62
N ASP A 86 4.38 1.31 -13.28
CA ASP A 86 5.51 1.72 -14.11
C ASP A 86 6.56 0.61 -14.26
N LEU A 87 6.82 -0.14 -13.18
CA LEU A 87 7.68 -1.33 -13.21
C LEU A 87 7.10 -2.41 -14.13
N MET A 88 5.81 -2.70 -14.02
CA MET A 88 5.13 -3.71 -14.86
C MET A 88 5.18 -3.34 -16.35
N LEU A 89 4.94 -2.07 -16.69
CA LEU A 89 5.01 -1.57 -18.07
C LEU A 89 6.44 -1.66 -18.63
N THR A 90 7.45 -1.31 -17.82
CA THR A 90 8.87 -1.40 -18.20
C THR A 90 9.29 -2.85 -18.47
N LYS A 91 8.88 -3.79 -17.61
CA LYS A 91 9.12 -5.23 -17.81
C LYS A 91 8.43 -5.77 -19.07
N SER A 92 7.18 -5.38 -19.33
CA SER A 92 6.44 -5.76 -20.54
C SER A 92 7.13 -5.28 -21.83
N ARG A 93 7.74 -4.08 -21.81
CA ARG A 93 8.52 -3.55 -22.93
C ARG A 93 9.84 -4.31 -23.12
N LYS A 94 10.59 -4.57 -22.05
CA LYS A 94 11.86 -5.34 -22.10
C LYS A 94 11.65 -6.79 -22.58
N SER A 95 10.61 -7.47 -22.10
CA SER A 95 10.27 -8.84 -22.52
C SER A 95 9.94 -8.93 -24.02
N ARG A 96 9.20 -7.95 -24.55
CA ARG A 96 8.93 -7.86 -26.00
C ARG A 96 10.20 -7.64 -26.81
N GLN A 97 11.10 -6.77 -26.38
CA GLN A 97 12.38 -6.52 -27.07
C GLN A 97 13.28 -7.77 -27.09
N LEU A 98 13.36 -8.50 -25.97
CA LEU A 98 14.10 -9.77 -25.87
C LEU A 98 13.54 -10.85 -26.80
N ASN A 99 12.21 -10.98 -26.90
CA ASN A 99 11.58 -11.94 -27.81
C ASN A 99 11.82 -11.59 -29.28
N VAL A 100 11.79 -10.30 -29.65
CA VAL A 100 12.13 -9.87 -31.01
C VAL A 100 13.58 -10.24 -31.36
N TYR A 101 14.53 -10.02 -30.44
CA TYR A 101 15.93 -10.34 -30.69
C TYR A 101 16.18 -11.85 -30.82
N LYS A 102 15.55 -12.67 -29.96
CA LYS A 102 15.62 -14.13 -30.06
C LYS A 102 14.98 -14.67 -31.34
N SER A 103 13.88 -14.08 -31.81
CA SER A 103 13.26 -14.50 -33.08
C SER A 103 14.10 -14.17 -34.31
N VAL A 104 14.94 -13.13 -34.26
CA VAL A 104 15.83 -12.76 -35.37
C VAL A 104 17.07 -13.66 -35.41
N ASP A 105 17.62 -14.03 -34.26
CA ASP A 105 18.76 -14.97 -34.19
C ASP A 105 18.37 -16.43 -34.50
N SER A 106 17.13 -16.82 -34.21
CA SER A 106 16.64 -18.19 -34.50
C SER A 106 16.29 -18.42 -35.97
N ASN A 107 16.32 -17.37 -36.81
CA ASN A 107 15.94 -17.42 -38.22
C ASN A 107 17.14 -17.21 -39.15
N ARG A 108 18.35 -17.57 -38.70
CA ARG A 108 19.62 -17.46 -39.43
C ARG A 108 20.36 -18.78 -39.51
#